data_AF-A0A382NWL8-F1
#
_entry.id   AF-A0A382NWL8-F1
#
_cell.length_a   1.000
_cell.length_b   1.000
_cell.length_c   1.000
_cell.angle_alpha   90.00
_cell.angle_beta   90.00
_cell.angle_gamma   90.00
#
_symmetry.space_group_name_H-M   'P 1'
#
loop_
_entity.id
_entity.type
_entity.pdbx_description
1 polymer ?
#
loop_
_entity_poly.entity_id
_entity_poly.type
_entity_poly.pdbx_seq_one_letter_code
_entity_poly.pdbx_strand_id
1 'polypeptide(L)' 'MKEVVTMVKGYIDDLAHLMLSFVAIGAISEVIFGSGIFGVNVIGNLTAIISQFGEGGFAGLVALLVLVGLFRSK' A
#
# COMPACT_ATOMS: atom_id res chain seq x y z
N MET A 1 -29.56 5.64 -13.15
CA MET A 1 -28.89 5.12 -11.93
C MET A 1 -27.53 4.49 -12.27
N LYS A 2 -27.49 3.39 -13.04
CA LYS A 2 -26.23 2.68 -13.37
C LYS A 2 -25.23 3.53 -14.18
N GLU A 3 -25.70 4.29 -15.17
CA GLU A 3 -24.82 5.16 -15.99
C GLU A 3 -24.13 6.27 -15.20
N VAL A 4 -24.85 6.92 -14.29
CA VAL A 4 -24.29 7.98 -13.43
C VAL A 4 -23.19 7.41 -12.53
N VAL A 5 -23.39 6.22 -11.98
CA VAL A 5 -22.36 5.54 -11.18
C VAL A 5 -21.15 5.18 -12.02
N THR A 6 -21.34 4.69 -13.26
CA THR A 6 -20.22 4.37 -14.17
C THR A 6 -19.43 5.62 -14.55
N MET A 7 -20.12 6.73 -14.85
CA MET A 7 -19.48 7.99 -15.19
C MET A 7 -18.65 8.54 -14.01
N VAL A 8 -19.22 8.55 -12.81
CA VAL A 8 -18.50 8.99 -11.59
C VAL A 8 -17.32 8.07 -11.29
N LYS A 9 -17.47 6.75 -11.46
CA LYS A 9 -16.35 5.81 -11.33
C LYS A 9 -15.22 6.11 -12.31
N GLY A 10 -15.54 6.41 -13.57
CA GLY A 10 -14.54 6.81 -14.57
C GLY A 10 -13.74 8.03 -14.13
N TYR A 11 -14.42 9.10 -13.68
CA TYR A 11 -13.74 10.29 -13.16
C TYR A 11 -12.87 10.02 -11.92
N ILE A 12 -13.33 9.15 -11.02
CA ILE A 12 -12.54 8.76 -9.84
C ILE A 12 -11.30 7.96 -10.25
N ASP A 13 -11.44 7.05 -11.22
CA ASP A 13 -10.33 6.23 -11.68
C ASP A 13 -9.27 7.07 -12.41
N ASP A 14 -9.69 8.02 -13.25
CA ASP A 14 -8.81 8.97 -13.91
C ASP A 14 -8.09 9.87 -12.88
N LEU A 15 -8.81 10.35 -11.87
CA LEU A 15 -8.22 11.14 -10.78
C LEU A 15 -7.24 10.30 -9.95
N ALA A 16 -7.56 9.05 -9.67
CA ALA A 16 -6.68 8.13 -8.95
C ALA A 16 -5.41 7.85 -9.75
N HIS A 17 -5.52 7.65 -11.07
CA HIS A 17 -4.37 7.52 -11.97
C HIS A 17 -3.48 8.77 -11.97
N LEU A 18 -4.08 9.95 -11.97
CA LEU A 18 -3.33 11.21 -11.87
C LEU A 18 -2.59 11.31 -10.53
N MET A 19 -3.26 11.00 -9.42
CA MET A 19 -2.64 10.98 -8.08
C MET A 19 -1.50 9.95 -7.99
N LEU A 20 -1.68 8.76 -8.56
CA LEU A 20 -0.64 7.74 -8.62
C LEU A 20 0.59 8.22 -9.40
N SER A 21 0.37 8.95 -10.50
CA SER A 21 1.45 9.55 -11.29
C SER A 21 2.26 10.56 -10.46
N PHE A 22 1.59 11.37 -9.62
CA PHE A 22 2.28 12.28 -8.70
C PHE A 22 3.07 11.54 -7.62
N VAL A 23 2.53 10.45 -7.07
CA VAL A 23 3.25 9.60 -6.11
C VAL A 23 4.51 9.01 -6.73
N ALA A 24 4.43 8.54 -7.98
CA ALA A 24 5.59 8.00 -8.70
C ALA A 24 6.68 9.06 -8.92
N ILE A 25 6.30 10.27 -9.34
CA ILE A 25 7.23 11.40 -9.50
C ILE A 25 7.85 11.77 -8.14
N GLY A 26 7.03 11.83 -7.09
CA GLY A 26 7.48 12.10 -5.72
C GLY A 26 8.52 11.08 -5.24
N ALA A 27 8.25 9.79 -5.42
CA ALA A 27 9.17 8.72 -5.06
C ALA A 27 10.50 8.83 -5.83
N ILE A 28 10.46 9.03 -7.16
CA ILE A 28 11.69 9.17 -7.97
C ILE A 28 12.49 10.40 -7.53
N SER A 29 11.82 11.51 -7.25
CA SER A 29 12.47 12.72 -6.77
C SER A 29 13.15 12.49 -5.42
N GLU A 30 12.49 11.79 -4.49
CA GLU A 30 13.07 11.47 -3.19
C GLU A 30 14.31 10.57 -3.31
N VAL A 31 14.33 9.61 -4.25
CA VAL A 31 15.52 8.80 -4.53
C VAL A 31 16.69 9.66 -5.04
N ILE A 32 16.41 10.59 -5.96
CA ILE A 32 17.45 11.43 -6.59
C ILE A 32 18.05 12.41 -5.58
N PHE A 33 17.20 13.05 -4.79
CA PHE A 33 17.62 14.10 -3.85
C PHE A 33 17.96 13.56 -2.45
N GLY A 34 17.69 12.28 -2.19
CA GLY A 34 18.00 11.58 -0.94
C GLY A 34 17.15 12.02 0.26
N SER A 35 16.14 12.86 0.05
CA SER A 35 15.23 13.35 1.09
C SER A 35 13.88 13.73 0.48
N GLY A 36 12.83 13.66 1.31
CA GLY A 36 11.48 14.04 0.89
C GLY A 36 11.42 15.51 0.47
N ILE A 37 10.88 15.75 -0.72
CA ILE A 37 10.76 17.10 -1.28
C ILE A 37 9.33 17.59 -1.06
N PHE A 38 9.15 18.90 -0.81
CA PHE A 38 7.86 19.53 -0.53
C PHE A 38 7.14 18.97 0.71
N GLY A 39 7.88 18.42 1.68
CA GLY A 39 7.30 17.82 2.89
C GLY A 39 6.62 16.47 2.64
N VAL A 40 6.75 15.92 1.43
CA VAL A 40 6.20 14.61 1.06
C VAL A 40 7.33 13.59 1.09
N ASN A 41 7.24 12.63 2.00
CA ASN A 41 8.15 11.50 2.12
C ASN A 41 7.41 10.24 1.65
N VAL A 42 7.49 9.96 0.35
CA VAL A 42 6.75 8.87 -0.29
C VAL A 42 7.39 7.53 0.07
N ILE A 43 8.72 7.45 -0.01
CA ILE A 43 9.44 6.19 0.22
C ILE A 43 9.30 5.76 1.68
N GLY A 44 9.49 6.66 2.62
CA GLY A 44 9.31 6.39 4.05
C GLY A 44 7.88 5.99 4.39
N ASN A 45 6.86 6.62 3.80
CA ASN A 45 5.47 6.20 3.98
C ASN A 45 5.25 4.77 3.46
N LEU A 46 5.79 4.42 2.28
CA LEU A 46 5.71 3.07 1.72
C LEU A 46 6.47 2.05 2.59
N THR A 47 7.69 2.36 3.02
CA THR A 47 8.49 1.48 3.89
C THR A 47 7.80 1.26 5.23
N ALA A 48 7.17 2.29 5.81
CA ALA A 48 6.42 2.16 7.06
C ALA A 48 5.24 1.19 6.92
N ILE A 49 4.48 1.29 5.82
CA ILE A 49 3.38 0.36 5.52
C ILE A 49 3.92 -1.06 5.37
N ILE A 50 4.98 -1.26 4.58
CA ILE A 50 5.60 -2.58 4.37
C ILE A 50 6.09 -3.16 5.70
N SER A 51 6.69 -2.35 6.58
CA SER A 51 7.14 -2.78 7.90
C SER A 51 5.98 -3.26 8.77
N GLN A 52 4.86 -2.54 8.77
CA GLN A 52 3.64 -2.96 9.49
C GLN A 52 3.10 -4.30 8.97
N PHE A 53 3.12 -4.49 7.65
CA PHE A 53 2.77 -5.78 7.04
C PHE A 53 3.77 -6.89 7.35
N GLY A 54 5.07 -6.58 7.46
CA GLY A 54 6.11 -7.55 7.81
C GLY A 54 5.98 -8.04 9.25
N GLU A 55 5.78 -7.12 10.20
CA GLU A 55 5.55 -7.45 11.61
C GLU A 55 4.25 -8.23 11.82
N GLY A 56 3.15 -7.75 11.23
CA GLY A 56 1.85 -8.45 11.30
C GLY A 56 1.81 -9.76 10.53
N GLY A 57 2.54 -9.85 9.42
CA GLY A 57 2.61 -11.02 8.55
C GLY A 57 3.36 -12.18 9.20
N PHE A 58 4.47 -11.90 9.89
CA PHE A 58 5.17 -12.93 10.67
C PHE A 58 4.28 -13.51 11.78
N ALA A 59 3.60 -12.65 12.54
CA ALA A 59 2.65 -13.09 13.55
C ALA A 59 1.51 -13.94 12.94
N GLY A 60 1.02 -13.57 11.76
CA GLY A 60 0.02 -14.33 11.02
C GLY A 60 0.50 -15.73 10.59
N LEU A 61 1.74 -15.83 10.09
CA LEU A 61 2.35 -17.13 9.74
C LEU A 61 2.54 -18.02 10.97
N VAL A 62 2.99 -17.45 12.09
CA VAL A 62 3.12 -18.17 13.37
C VAL A 62 1.75 -18.67 13.83
N ALA A 63 0.72 -17.83 13.78
CA ALA A 63 -0.65 -18.22 14.13
C ALA A 63 -1.15 -19.38 13.26
N LEU A 64 -0.90 -19.35 11.95
CA LEU A 64 -1.25 -20.46 11.04
C LEU A 64 -0.51 -21.75 11.39
N LEU A 65 0.79 -21.69 11.68
CA LEU A 65 1.56 -22.87 12.09
C LEU A 65 1.04 -23.49 13.39
N VAL A 66 0.67 -22.66 14.37
CA VAL A 66 0.05 -23.12 15.63
C VAL A 66 -1.29 -23.80 15.34
N LEU A 67 -2.15 -23.20 14.52
CA LEU A 67 -3.45 -23.78 14.15
C LEU A 67 -3.28 -25.12 13.42
N VAL A 68 -2.34 -25.21 12.48
CA VAL A 68 -2.02 -26.48 11.77
C VAL A 68 -1.48 -27.52 12.75
N GLY A 69 -0.63 -27.11 13.71
CA GLY A 69 -0.13 -27.99 14.77
C GLY A 69 -1.24 -28.55 15.65
N LEU A 70 -2.18 -27.71 16.08
CA LEU A 70 -3.35 -28.12 16.85
C LEU A 70 -4.27 -29.06 16.03
N PHE A 71 -4.45 -28.79 14.74
CA PHE A 71 -5.29 -29.61 13.87
C PHE A 71 -4.69 -31.00 13.60
N ARG A 72 -3.35 -31.12 13.55
CA ARG A 72 -2.64 -32.41 13.39
C ARG A 72 -2.45 -33.18 14.68
N SER A 73 -2.61 -32.53 15.85
CA SER A 73 -2.52 -33.16 17.16
C SER A 73 -3.85 -33.82 17.60
N LYS A 74 -4.83 -33.88 16.72
CA LYS A 74 -6.12 -34.55 16.89
C LYS A 74 -6.20 -35.71 15.91
#